data_AF-A0A7Y3CRC2-F1
#
_entry.id   AF-A0A7Y3CRC2-F1
#
_cell.length_a   1.000
_cell.length_b   1.000
_cell.length_c   1.000
_cell.angle_alpha   90.00
_cell.angle_beta   90.00
_cell.angle_gamma   90.00
#
_symmetry.space_group_name_H-M   'P 1'
#
loop_
_entity.id
_entity.type
_entity.pdbx_description
1 polymer ?
#
loop_
_entity_poly.entity_id
_entity_poly.type
_entity_poly.pdbx_seq_one_letter_code
_entity_poly.pdbx_strand_id
1 'polypeptide(L)'
;MTENQILASIAPPLRETVLEHCQSAMLVAETPLAEAGETVDTVYFPESSVISIVSTYHDGATIEVANVGREGCTGVGLVLGNSQALI
;
A
#
# COMPACT_ATOMS: atom_id res chain seq x y z
N MET A 1 19.16 -2.54 -0.60
CA MET A 1 18.30 -3.69 -0.25
C MET A 1 17.06 -3.12 0.36
N THR A 2 15.88 -3.62 -0.02
CA THR A 2 14.60 -3.18 0.52
C THR A 2 14.35 -3.82 1.89
N GLU A 3 13.73 -3.06 2.80
CA GLU A 3 13.30 -3.56 4.11
C GLU A 3 11.89 -4.18 4.07
N ASN A 4 11.19 -4.07 2.95
CA ASN A 4 9.89 -4.70 2.73
C ASN A 4 10.05 -6.21 2.48
N GLN A 5 9.37 -7.03 3.26
CA GLN A 5 9.52 -8.49 3.26
C GLN A 5 8.97 -9.13 1.99
N ILE A 6 7.91 -8.57 1.38
CA ILE A 6 7.39 -9.06 0.10
C ILE A 6 8.46 -8.87 -0.96
N LEU A 7 8.98 -7.65 -1.13
CA LEU A 7 10.02 -7.37 -2.11
C LEU A 7 11.29 -8.18 -1.81
N ALA A 8 11.68 -8.33 -0.54
CA ALA A 8 12.85 -9.11 -0.14
C ALA A 8 12.74 -10.60 -0.49
N SER A 9 11.52 -11.16 -0.49
CA SER A 9 11.24 -12.57 -0.82
C SER A 9 11.35 -12.91 -2.31
N ILE A 10 11.34 -11.90 -3.20
CA ILE A 10 11.42 -12.07 -4.64
C ILE A 10 12.85 -12.45 -5.05
N ALA A 11 12.99 -13.41 -5.98
CA ALA A 11 14.28 -13.83 -6.52
C ALA A 11 15.05 -12.64 -7.13
N PRO A 12 16.39 -12.56 -7.00
CA PRO A 12 17.14 -11.34 -7.29
C PRO A 12 16.89 -10.70 -8.67
N PRO A 13 16.87 -11.45 -9.80
CA PRO A 13 16.63 -10.84 -11.11
C PRO A 13 15.25 -10.20 -11.23
N LEU A 14 14.21 -10.86 -10.70
CA LEU A 14 12.84 -10.33 -10.74
C LEU A 14 12.67 -9.17 -9.76
N ARG A 15 13.33 -9.21 -8.61
CA ARG A 15 13.30 -8.15 -7.61
C ARG A 15 13.90 -6.86 -8.16
N GLU A 16 15.01 -6.95 -8.88
CA GLU A 16 15.61 -5.78 -9.54
C GLU A 16 14.65 -5.17 -10.56
N THR A 17 14.02 -5.98 -11.41
CA THR A 17 13.00 -5.51 -12.36
C THR A 17 11.82 -4.83 -11.65
N VAL A 18 11.34 -5.35 -10.53
CA VAL A 18 10.26 -4.70 -9.77
C VAL A 18 10.73 -3.36 -9.20
N LEU A 19 11.92 -3.33 -8.58
CA LEU A 19 12.48 -2.12 -7.97
C LEU A 19 12.77 -1.01 -8.99
N GLU A 20 13.10 -1.35 -10.25
CA GLU A 20 13.25 -0.38 -11.34
C GLU A 20 11.95 0.39 -11.65
N HIS A 21 10.79 -0.21 -11.36
CA HIS A 21 9.48 0.42 -11.51
C HIS A 21 8.98 1.07 -10.22
N CYS A 22 9.73 0.94 -9.12
CA CYS A 22 9.39 1.56 -7.84
C CYS A 22 10.06 2.93 -7.72
N GLN A 23 9.40 3.84 -7.01
CA GLN A 23 9.98 5.12 -6.59
C GLN A 23 9.95 5.22 -5.07
N SER A 24 11.02 5.72 -4.48
CA SER A 24 11.06 6.02 -3.05
C SER A 24 10.17 7.23 -2.75
N ALA A 25 9.20 7.04 -1.85
CA ALA A 25 8.32 8.10 -1.38
C ALA A 25 8.51 8.30 0.12
N MET A 26 8.72 9.55 0.54
CA MET A 26 8.67 9.92 1.94
C MET A 26 7.28 10.45 2.25
N LEU A 27 6.55 9.75 3.10
CA LEU A 27 5.21 10.12 3.52
C LEU A 27 5.27 10.78 4.89
N VAL A 28 4.48 11.83 5.08
CA VAL A 28 4.24 12.42 6.40
C VAL A 28 3.16 11.59 7.09
N ALA A 29 3.24 11.43 8.41
CA ALA A 29 2.17 10.79 9.16
C ALA A 29 0.81 11.45 8.85
N GLU A 30 -0.25 10.65 8.85
CA GLU A 30 -1.62 11.10 8.55
C GLU A 30 -1.83 11.64 7.12
N THR A 31 -0.93 11.36 6.17
CA THR A 31 -1.14 11.66 4.75
C THR A 31 -2.17 10.68 4.16
N PRO A 32 -3.32 11.14 3.64
CA PRO A 32 -4.23 10.29 2.89
C PRO A 32 -3.56 9.76 1.61
N LEU A 33 -3.63 8.45 1.39
CA LEU A 33 -3.06 7.82 0.19
C LEU A 33 -4.11 7.51 -0.89
N ALA A 34 -5.34 7.24 -0.47
CA ALA A 34 -6.52 7.08 -1.32
C ALA A 34 -7.76 7.20 -0.43
N GLU A 35 -8.87 7.67 -1.00
CA GLU A 35 -10.19 7.65 -0.39
C GLU A 35 -11.06 6.52 -0.98
N ALA A 36 -12.02 6.03 -0.20
CA ALA A 36 -12.95 5.00 -0.67
C ALA A 36 -13.69 5.44 -1.94
N GLY A 37 -13.71 4.56 -2.95
CA GLY A 37 -14.29 4.85 -4.26
C GLY A 37 -13.37 5.57 -5.24
N GLU A 38 -12.19 6.04 -4.81
CA GLU A 38 -11.18 6.55 -5.73
C GLU A 38 -10.56 5.41 -6.57
N THR A 39 -10.11 5.77 -7.76
CA THR A 39 -9.29 4.88 -8.57
C THR A 39 -7.88 4.91 -8.04
N VAL A 40 -7.41 3.78 -7.54
CA VAL A 40 -6.01 3.57 -7.14
C VAL A 40 -5.26 3.03 -8.35
N ASP A 41 -4.05 3.51 -8.59
CA ASP A 41 -3.14 3.01 -9.63
C ASP A 41 -1.74 2.70 -9.09
N THR A 42 -1.55 2.91 -7.78
CA THR A 42 -0.25 2.87 -7.12
C THR A 42 -0.24 1.81 -6.01
N VAL A 43 0.83 1.02 -5.96
CA VAL A 43 1.11 0.05 -4.89
C VAL A 43 2.21 0.60 -4.00
N TYR A 44 1.95 0.68 -2.70
CA TYR A 44 2.93 1.09 -1.69
C TYR A 44 3.53 -0.13 -1.00
N PHE A 45 4.85 -0.13 -0.88
CA PHE A 45 5.64 -1.12 -0.12
C PHE A 45 6.29 -0.41 1.07
N PRO A 46 5.68 -0.42 2.27
CA PRO A 46 6.26 0.25 3.43
C PRO A 46 7.62 -0.36 3.81
N GLU A 47 8.57 0.49 4.17
CA GLU A 47 9.90 0.08 4.67
C GLU A 47 10.11 0.48 6.13
N SER A 48 9.72 1.71 6.48
CA SER A 48 9.88 2.31 7.81
C SER A 48 8.59 2.92 8.37
N SER A 49 7.44 2.63 7.76
CA SER A 49 6.13 3.15 8.13
C SER A 49 5.09 2.04 8.25
N VAL A 50 3.92 2.40 8.76
CA VAL A 50 2.70 1.60 8.71
C VAL A 50 1.65 2.43 7.99
N ILE A 51 0.94 1.81 7.05
CA ILE A 51 -0.22 2.39 6.37
C ILE A 51 -1.48 1.81 7.02
N SER A 52 -2.35 2.68 7.54
CA SER A 52 -3.65 2.28 8.08
C SER A 52 -4.71 2.35 6.99
N ILE A 53 -5.53 1.31 6.90
CA ILE A 53 -6.73 1.27 6.06
C ILE A 53 -7.92 1.47 7.00
N VAL A 54 -8.68 2.53 6.77
CA VAL A 54 -9.76 2.96 7.65
C VAL A 54 -11.06 3.09 6.87
N SER A 55 -12.18 2.68 7.47
CA SER A 55 -13.51 2.89 6.90
C SER A 55 -14.24 3.96 7.69
N THR A 56 -14.82 4.93 7.00
CA THR A 56 -15.70 5.93 7.62
C THR A 56 -17.17 5.55 7.40
N TYR A 57 -17.93 5.51 8.49
CA TYR A 57 -19.36 5.25 8.47
C TYR A 57 -20.18 6.52 8.21
N HIS A 58 -21.47 6.35 7.91
CA HIS A 58 -22.41 7.44 7.61
C HIS A 58 -22.54 8.49 8.72
N ASP A 59 -22.24 8.13 9.97
CA ASP A 59 -22.25 9.02 11.14
C ASP A 59 -20.92 9.74 11.36
N GLY A 60 -19.93 9.54 10.46
CA GLY A 60 -18.60 10.12 10.54
C GLY A 60 -17.65 9.37 11.48
N ALA A 61 -18.08 8.26 12.09
CA ALA A 61 -17.19 7.41 12.87
C ALA A 61 -16.21 6.67 11.94
N THR A 62 -14.93 6.69 12.27
CA THR A 62 -13.90 5.98 11.52
C THR A 62 -13.43 4.77 12.31
N ILE A 63 -13.37 3.61 11.65
CA ILE A 63 -12.78 2.39 12.21
C ILE A 63 -11.54 2.01 11.42
N GLU A 64 -10.53 1.52 12.14
CA GLU A 64 -9.38 0.90 11.50
C GLU A 64 -9.72 -0.54 11.11
N VAL A 65 -9.52 -0.85 9.84
CA VAL A 65 -9.88 -2.16 9.25
C VAL A 65 -8.64 -3.02 9.08
N ALA A 66 -7.51 -2.42 8.74
CA ALA A 66 -6.25 -3.13 8.59
C ALA A 66 -5.05 -2.20 8.73
N ASN A 67 -3.90 -2.83 9.03
CA ASN A 67 -2.59 -2.20 9.00
C ASN A 67 -1.70 -2.91 7.98
N VAL A 68 -0.94 -2.13 7.23
CA VAL A 68 0.06 -2.63 6.28
C VAL A 68 1.42 -2.08 6.70
N GLY A 69 2.24 -2.95 7.29
CA GLY A 69 3.64 -2.65 7.59
C GLY A 69 4.59 -3.16 6.52
N ARG A 70 5.85 -3.34 6.91
CA ARG A 70 6.91 -3.85 6.01
C ARG A 70 6.67 -5.28 5.51
N GLU A 71 5.79 -6.02 6.17
CA GLU A 71 5.38 -7.38 5.82
C GLU A 71 4.38 -7.43 4.65
N GLY A 72 3.82 -6.28 4.25
CA GLY A 72 2.73 -6.20 3.28
C GLY A 72 2.95 -5.17 2.18
N CYS A 73 1.91 -4.96 1.37
CA CYS A 73 1.78 -3.87 0.42
C CYS A 73 0.31 -3.46 0.25
N THR A 74 0.05 -2.26 -0.27
CA THR A 74 -1.30 -1.81 -0.63
C THR A 74 -1.71 -2.32 -2.01
N GLY A 75 -2.91 -1.96 -2.48
CA GLY A 75 -3.26 -2.12 -3.90
C GLY A 75 -3.33 -3.57 -4.39
N VAL A 76 -3.49 -4.56 -3.51
CA VAL A 76 -3.67 -5.97 -3.90
C VAL A 76 -4.85 -6.15 -4.87
N GLY A 77 -5.88 -5.31 -4.75
CA GLY A 77 -6.98 -5.24 -5.73
C GLY A 77 -6.50 -4.99 -7.16
N LEU A 78 -5.48 -4.15 -7.36
CA LEU A 78 -4.92 -3.83 -8.68
C LEU A 78 -4.35 -5.06 -9.36
N VAL A 79 -3.64 -5.88 -8.58
CA VAL A 79 -3.09 -7.17 -9.05
C VAL A 79 -4.22 -8.11 -9.48
N LEU A 80 -5.39 -8.01 -8.85
CA LEU A 80 -6.58 -8.80 -9.15
C LEU A 80 -7.49 -8.16 -10.21
N GLY A 81 -7.08 -7.06 -10.85
CA GLY A 81 -7.86 -6.37 -11.88
C GLY A 81 -8.97 -5.45 -11.36
N ASN A 82 -8.95 -5.10 -10.08
CA ASN A 82 -9.85 -4.14 -9.48
C ASN A 82 -9.09 -2.87 -9.04
N SER A 83 -9.37 -1.75 -9.71
CA SER A 83 -8.71 -0.47 -9.44
C SER A 83 -9.43 0.44 -8.47
N GLN A 84 -10.57 0.04 -7.90
CA GLN A 84 -11.26 0.87 -6.91
C GLN A 84 -10.77 0.61 -5.49
N ALA A 85 -10.52 1.68 -4.74
CA ALA A 85 -10.36 1.63 -3.29
C ALA A 85 -11.67 1.13 -2.67
N LEU A 86 -11.64 -0.08 -2.10
CA LEU A 86 -12.82 -0.73 -1.53
C LEU A 86 -13.14 -0.25 -0.10
N ILE A 87 -12.12 0.26 0.60
CA ILE A 87 -12.16 0.62 2.01
C ILE A 87 -11.30 1.85 2.24
#